data_AF-A0A938SSE4-F1
#
_entry.id   AF-A0A938SSE4-F1
#
_cell.length_a   1.000
_cell.length_b   1.000
_cell.length_c   1.000
_cell.angle_alpha   90.00
_cell.angle_beta   90.00
_cell.angle_gamma   90.00
#
_symmetry.space_group_name_H-M   'P 1'
#
loop_
_entity.id
_entity.type
_entity.pdbx_description
1 polymer ?
#
loop_
_entity_poly.entity_id
_entity_poly.type
_entity_poly.pdbx_seq_one_letter_code
_entity_poly.pdbx_strand_id
1 'polypeptide(L)'
;TGARGAPRGPVATAIRLVNRLGARGAAVLAVDVPSGLDADTGRAEGGVVRADVTATFVGLKPGFLEAGAWPLVGEVVVADIGAPRGLVEAVATPIALSRGRLTRGGRG
;
A
#
# COMPACT_ATOMS: atom_id res chain seq x y z
N THR A 1 -5.50 7.95 3.82
CA THR A 1 -6.27 7.77 2.57
C THR A 1 -7.68 7.28 2.92
N GLY A 2 -8.67 7.41 2.01
CA GLY A 2 -10.06 7.74 2.37
C GLY A 2 -11.04 6.63 2.78
N ALA A 3 -10.71 5.34 2.60
CA ALA A 3 -11.57 4.24 3.04
C ALA A 3 -11.40 3.99 4.55
N ARG A 4 -12.50 3.74 5.27
CA ARG A 4 -12.48 3.38 6.69
C ARG A 4 -13.27 2.11 6.96
N GLY A 5 -12.71 1.26 7.81
CA GLY A 5 -13.32 -0.01 8.20
C GLY A 5 -13.40 -1.03 7.07
N ALA A 6 -14.01 -2.18 7.37
CA ALA A 6 -14.06 -3.31 6.46
C ALA A 6 -14.84 -3.01 5.16
N PRO A 7 -14.32 -3.40 3.97
CA PRO A 7 -15.05 -3.37 2.71
C PRO A 7 -16.35 -4.16 2.78
N ARG A 8 -17.39 -3.70 2.07
CA ARG A 8 -18.71 -4.35 2.04
C ARG A 8 -19.28 -4.42 0.62
N GLY A 9 -20.29 -5.26 0.44
CA GLY A 9 -21.08 -5.32 -0.78
C GLY A 9 -20.24 -5.52 -2.05
N PRO A 10 -20.44 -4.71 -3.11
CA PRO A 10 -19.70 -4.82 -4.37
C PRO A 10 -18.19 -4.71 -4.20
N VAL A 11 -17.70 -3.82 -3.32
CA VAL A 11 -16.27 -3.62 -3.11
C VAL A 11 -15.62 -4.87 -2.51
N ALA A 12 -16.24 -5.47 -1.48
CA ALA A 12 -15.75 -6.72 -0.91
C ALA A 12 -15.73 -7.85 -1.95
N THR A 13 -16.70 -7.86 -2.87
CA THR A 13 -16.77 -8.84 -3.97
C THR A 13 -15.64 -8.62 -4.98
N ALA A 14 -15.38 -7.37 -5.38
CA ALA A 14 -14.29 -7.02 -6.27
C ALA A 14 -12.93 -7.41 -5.67
N ILE A 15 -12.68 -7.14 -4.39
CA ILE A 15 -11.46 -7.53 -3.69
C ILE A 15 -11.23 -9.06 -3.78
N ARG A 16 -12.26 -9.86 -3.51
CA ARG A 16 -12.17 -11.32 -3.62
C ARG A 16 -11.85 -11.78 -5.05
N LEU A 17 -12.47 -11.15 -6.05
CA LEU A 17 -12.22 -11.48 -7.45
C LEU A 17 -10.79 -11.13 -7.88
N VAL A 18 -10.31 -9.93 -7.55
CA VAL A 18 -8.94 -9.48 -7.83
C VAL A 18 -7.93 -10.44 -7.21
N ASN A 19 -8.09 -10.78 -5.92
CA ASN A 19 -7.19 -11.72 -5.25
C ASN A 19 -7.21 -13.12 -5.90
N ARG A 20 -8.37 -13.59 -6.36
CA ARG A 20 -8.47 -14.86 -7.08
C ARG A 20 -7.77 -14.84 -8.43
N LEU A 21 -7.85 -13.73 -9.16
CA LEU A 21 -7.14 -13.55 -10.43
C LEU A 21 -5.62 -13.45 -10.19
N GLY A 22 -5.20 -12.72 -9.16
CA GLY A 22 -3.80 -12.66 -8.73
C GLY A 22 -3.22 -14.03 -8.41
N ALA A 23 -3.95 -14.84 -7.62
CA ALA A 23 -3.56 -16.22 -7.32
C ALA A 23 -3.50 -17.14 -8.57
N ARG A 24 -4.07 -16.73 -9.70
CA ARG A 24 -4.01 -17.42 -11.00
C ARG A 24 -2.97 -16.82 -11.95
N GLY A 25 -2.14 -15.89 -11.47
CA GLY A 25 -1.03 -15.30 -12.22
C GLY A 25 -1.33 -13.97 -12.90
N ALA A 26 -2.50 -13.35 -12.67
CA ALA A 26 -2.73 -11.98 -13.13
C ALA A 26 -1.93 -10.99 -12.29
N ALA A 27 -1.26 -10.02 -12.91
CA ALA A 27 -0.58 -8.95 -12.18
C ALA A 27 -1.59 -8.00 -11.53
N VAL A 28 -1.36 -7.63 -10.27
CA VAL A 28 -2.21 -6.73 -9.48
C VAL A 28 -1.43 -5.48 -9.08
N LEU A 29 -1.81 -4.35 -9.68
CA LEU A 29 -1.33 -3.02 -9.30
C LEU A 29 -2.36 -2.33 -8.40
N ALA A 30 -1.96 -1.96 -7.19
CA ALA A 30 -2.72 -1.04 -6.36
C ALA A 30 -2.30 0.41 -6.64
N VAL A 31 -3.28 1.30 -6.74
CA VAL A 31 -3.07 2.73 -6.88
C VAL A 31 -3.36 3.40 -5.55
N ASP A 32 -2.43 4.23 -5.09
CA ASP A 32 -2.36 4.84 -3.78
C ASP A 32 -2.22 3.84 -2.63
N VAL A 33 -3.25 3.03 -2.35
CA VAL A 33 -3.32 2.06 -1.25
C VAL A 33 -4.10 0.82 -1.71
N PRO A 34 -3.65 -0.41 -1.40
CA PRO A 34 -4.45 -1.60 -1.65
C PRO A 34 -5.83 -1.48 -1.01
N SER A 35 -6.89 -1.67 -1.82
CA SER A 35 -8.26 -1.51 -1.32
C SER A 35 -8.52 -2.44 -0.14
N GLY A 36 -9.04 -1.90 0.96
CA GLY A 36 -9.27 -2.61 2.22
C GLY A 36 -8.11 -2.55 3.22
N LEU A 37 -6.98 -1.93 2.87
CA LEU A 37 -5.89 -1.63 3.80
C LEU A 37 -6.10 -0.24 4.42
N ASP A 38 -6.06 -0.16 5.74
CA ASP A 38 -5.99 1.11 6.46
C ASP A 38 -4.59 1.71 6.32
N ALA A 39 -4.52 2.89 5.72
CA ALA A 39 -3.24 3.53 5.39
C ALA A 39 -2.51 4.14 6.58
N ASP A 40 -3.17 4.33 7.70
CA ASP A 40 -2.57 4.92 8.89
C ASP A 40 -2.07 3.81 9.83
N THR A 41 -2.78 2.69 9.89
CA THR A 41 -2.54 1.61 10.86
C THR A 41 -2.09 0.28 10.28
N GLY A 42 -2.14 0.10 8.95
CA GLY A 42 -1.77 -1.16 8.29
C GLY A 42 -2.77 -2.31 8.51
N ARG A 43 -3.93 -2.05 9.14
CA ARG A 43 -4.96 -3.05 9.40
C ARG A 43 -5.74 -3.39 8.13
N ALA A 44 -6.06 -4.67 7.98
CA ALA A 44 -6.76 -5.23 6.83
C ALA A 44 -8.04 -5.95 7.28
N GLU A 45 -9.04 -5.20 7.73
CA GLU A 45 -10.28 -5.77 8.27
C GLU A 45 -11.25 -6.17 7.14
N GLY A 46 -11.74 -7.42 7.16
CA GLY A 46 -12.81 -7.86 6.25
C GLY A 46 -12.40 -8.07 4.78
N GLY A 47 -11.10 -8.03 4.48
CA GLY A 47 -10.54 -8.37 3.18
C GLY A 47 -9.80 -7.20 2.54
N VAL A 48 -8.66 -7.51 1.92
CA VAL A 48 -7.73 -6.54 1.35
C VAL A 48 -7.20 -7.07 0.02
N VAL A 49 -6.97 -6.18 -0.94
CA VAL A 49 -6.26 -6.51 -2.17
C VAL A 49 -4.82 -6.89 -1.84
N ARG A 50 -4.33 -8.01 -2.38
CA ARG A 50 -2.91 -8.36 -2.37
C ARG A 50 -2.30 -7.88 -3.68
N ALA A 51 -1.52 -6.83 -3.61
CA ALA A 51 -0.87 -6.23 -4.77
C ALA A 51 0.54 -6.81 -4.97
N ASP A 52 0.94 -6.97 -6.23
CA ASP A 52 2.33 -7.20 -6.60
C ASP A 52 3.13 -5.89 -6.51
N VAL A 53 2.49 -4.78 -6.89
CA VAL A 53 3.04 -3.42 -6.83
C VAL A 53 1.99 -2.45 -6.30
N THR A 54 2.39 -1.51 -5.46
CA THR A 54 1.59 -0.35 -5.05
C THR A 54 2.28 0.94 -5.49
N ALA A 55 1.62 1.69 -6.38
CA ALA A 55 2.04 3.04 -6.75
C ALA A 55 1.36 4.07 -5.81
N THR A 56 2.10 4.62 -4.85
CA THR A 56 1.65 5.68 -3.95
C THR A 56 2.07 7.06 -4.42
N PHE A 57 1.43 8.10 -3.89
CA PHE A 57 1.80 9.49 -4.16
C PHE A 57 2.25 10.22 -2.89
N VAL A 58 3.01 11.30 -3.07
CA VAL A 58 3.54 12.21 -2.05
C VAL A 58 4.57 11.55 -1.13
N GLY A 59 4.24 10.42 -0.53
CA GLY A 59 5.14 9.66 0.34
C GLY A 59 4.55 8.30 0.70
N LEU A 60 5.31 7.55 1.49
CA LEU A 60 4.83 6.31 2.09
C LEU A 60 3.71 6.58 3.08
N LYS A 61 2.76 5.66 3.14
CA LYS A 61 1.67 5.68 4.11
C LYS A 61 2.17 5.02 5.40
N PRO A 62 1.90 5.57 6.59
CA PRO A 62 2.39 4.99 7.86
C PRO A 62 2.04 3.50 8.01
N GLY A 63 0.83 3.11 7.62
CA GLY A 63 0.36 1.74 7.66
C GLY A 63 1.13 0.77 6.76
N PHE A 64 1.90 1.25 5.77
CA PHE A 64 2.75 0.39 4.94
C PHE A 64 3.97 -0.13 5.71
N LEU A 65 4.33 0.52 6.82
CA LEU A 65 5.50 0.18 7.62
C LEU A 65 5.25 -0.98 8.56
N GLU A 66 3.98 -1.29 8.79
CA GLU A 66 3.56 -2.44 9.58
C GLU A 66 3.94 -3.74 8.87
N ALA A 67 4.60 -4.66 9.59
CA ALA A 67 5.08 -5.92 9.01
C ALA A 67 3.96 -6.75 8.35
N GLY A 68 2.73 -6.65 8.88
CA GLY A 68 1.55 -7.31 8.32
C GLY A 68 1.08 -6.73 6.97
N ALA A 69 1.44 -5.48 6.66
CA ALA A 69 1.05 -4.81 5.42
C ALA A 69 1.95 -5.18 4.23
N TRP A 70 3.19 -5.60 4.47
CA TRP A 70 4.18 -5.87 3.42
C TRP A 70 3.73 -6.91 2.37
N PRO A 71 3.16 -8.07 2.74
CA PRO A 71 2.63 -9.02 1.76
C PRO A 71 1.35 -8.55 1.07
N LEU A 72 0.80 -7.38 1.45
CA LEU A 72 -0.41 -6.80 0.88
C LEU A 72 -0.08 -5.67 -0.11
N VAL A 73 0.96 -4.89 0.17
CA VAL A 73 1.39 -3.75 -0.66
C VAL A 73 2.35 -4.15 -1.78
N GLY A 74 3.06 -5.27 -1.65
CA GLY A 74 4.03 -5.71 -2.65
C GLY A 74 5.23 -4.76 -2.75
N GLU A 75 5.76 -4.58 -3.96
CA GLU A 75 6.74 -3.52 -4.25
C GLU A 75 6.08 -2.15 -4.14
N VAL A 76 6.73 -1.18 -3.47
CA VAL A 76 6.14 0.15 -3.29
C VAL A 76 6.91 1.18 -4.10
N VAL A 77 6.19 1.88 -4.98
CA VAL A 77 6.71 2.98 -5.79
C VAL A 77 6.05 4.27 -5.35
N VAL A 78 6.84 5.26 -4.93
CA VAL A 78 6.33 6.62 -4.68
C VAL A 78 6.42 7.40 -6.00
N ALA A 79 5.29 7.52 -6.68
CA ALA A 79 5.15 8.30 -7.89
C ALA A 79 5.04 9.80 -7.56
N ASP A 80 5.85 10.60 -8.25
CA ASP A 80 5.74 12.05 -8.24
C ASP A 80 4.53 12.49 -9.06
N ILE A 81 3.71 13.37 -8.47
CA ILE A 81 2.51 13.95 -9.09
C ILE A 81 2.59 15.49 -9.17
N GLY A 82 3.76 16.08 -8.95
CA GLY A 82 3.98 17.53 -8.96
C GLY A 82 3.63 18.22 -7.65
N ALA A 83 3.65 17.50 -6.52
CA ALA A 83 3.41 18.10 -5.21
C ALA A 83 4.57 19.03 -4.80
N PRO A 84 4.33 20.20 -4.17
CA PRO A 84 5.40 21.09 -3.75
C PRO A 84 6.40 20.37 -2.83
N ARG A 85 7.68 20.42 -3.18
CA ARG A 85 8.74 19.69 -2.46
C ARG A 85 8.76 19.97 -0.96
N GLY A 86 8.64 21.25 -0.57
CA GLY A 86 8.59 21.62 0.85
C GLY A 86 7.39 21.04 1.60
N LEU A 87 6.27 20.83 0.92
CA LEU A 87 5.10 20.16 1.50
C LEU A 87 5.36 18.66 1.66
N VAL A 88 5.94 18.02 0.63
CA VAL A 88 6.33 16.61 0.67
C VAL A 88 7.30 16.35 1.82
N GLU A 89 8.36 17.15 1.95
CA GLU A 89 9.36 17.02 3.02
C GLU A 89 8.75 17.22 4.42
N ALA A 90 7.73 18.06 4.56
CA ALA A 90 7.06 18.30 5.82
C ALA A 90 6.14 17.16 6.27
N VAL A 91 5.64 16.33 5.34
CA VAL A 91 4.59 15.32 5.62
C VAL A 91 5.01 13.88 5.32
N ALA A 92 6.04 13.67 4.50
CA ALA A 92 6.51 12.34 4.14
C ALA A 92 7.21 11.67 5.32
N THR A 93 6.95 10.38 5.51
CA THR A 93 7.70 9.60 6.50
C THR A 93 9.15 9.40 6.02
N PRO A 94 10.18 9.84 6.77
CA PRO A 94 11.57 9.72 6.33
C PRO A 94 12.02 8.26 6.44
N ILE A 95 12.18 7.56 5.32
CA ILE A 95 12.64 6.16 5.30
C ILE A 95 13.49 5.93 4.05
N ALA A 96 14.61 5.23 4.22
CA ALA A 96 15.41 4.76 3.10
C ALA A 96 14.75 3.51 2.49
N LEU A 97 14.19 3.65 1.29
CA LEU A 97 13.80 2.51 0.46
C LEU A 97 15.07 1.91 -0.15
N SER A 98 15.37 0.63 0.10
CA SER A 98 16.40 -0.06 -0.67
C SER A 98 15.73 -0.78 -1.84
N ARG A 99 15.98 -0.28 -3.06
CA ARG A 99 15.51 -0.87 -4.34
C ARG A 99 14.02 -1.27 -4.37
N GLY A 100 13.11 -0.32 -4.12
CA GLY A 100 11.66 -0.56 -4.22
C GLY A 100 11.07 -1.50 -3.16
N ARG A 101 11.91 -2.01 -2.24
CA ARG A 101 11.54 -2.93 -1.17
C ARG A 101 11.74 -2.24 0.18
N LEU A 102 10.74 -2.32 1.05
CA LEU A 102 10.93 -1.98 2.46
C LEU A 102 11.86 -3.04 3.05
N THR A 103 13.09 -2.66 3.41
CA THR A 103 14.04 -3.55 4.08
C THR A 103 14.29 -3.05 5.50
N ARG A 104 14.26 -3.94 6.49
CA ARG A 104 14.61 -3.60 7.88
C ARG A 104 16.07 -3.15 7.94
N GLY A 105 16.31 -1.90 8.35
CA GLY A 105 17.65 -1.45 8.71
C GLY A 105 18.17 -2.25 9.89
N GLY A 106 19.08 -3.20 9.64
CA GLY A 106 19.81 -3.89 10.68
C GLY A 106 20.85 -2.95 11.27
N ARG A 107 20.83 -2.75 12.59
CA ARG A 107 21.98 -2.22 13.32
C ARG A 107 23.07 -3.30 13.26
N GLY A 108 24.09 -3.04 12.44
CA GLY A 108 25.43 -3.57 12.68
C GLY A 108 26.17 -2.65 13.65
#